data_AF-A0AAV2JU27-F1
#
_entry.id   AF-A0AAV2JU27-F1
#
_cell.length_a   1.000
_cell.length_b   1.000
_cell.length_c   1.000
_cell.angle_alpha   90.00
_cell.angle_beta   90.00
_cell.angle_gamma   90.00
#
_symmetry.space_group_name_H-M   'P 1'
#
loop_
_entity.id
_entity.type
_entity.pdbx_description
1 polymer ?
#
loop_
_entity_poly.entity_id
_entity_poly.type
_entity_poly.pdbx_seq_one_letter_code
_entity_poly.pdbx_strand_id
1 'polypeptide(L)'
;MAEFGKILQSVGEFGLFQKVCLFALCFPNIILPFHFASVVFVESDPERHCNTNWILGAEPNLTFEEQLNLTLPREEDGTFSRCLMFTPVDRDIESIRTYGLNETAVWLSHDFRLYLVSQFIVGVGYGGFRMNAIILATEWIGISKRSWGACLSQVFFALGLCVLAGLIYFIRDWRLAQLITAAPLGIVSVYIWYIPESARWLLDSGRVKEAHEVLTKAAAINKDSCTPAVYLAAGGFGEKSVPHNHTDGRRSHESAHHRSGSRQTASGLGNIASRAGGLLSPVVNMLVTYHWFVPIAVYSSFMIVSGALGFLLPETRKRELPDSTADVGQR
;
A
#
# COMPACT_ATOMS: atom_id res chain seq x y z
N MET A 1 24.37 -15.49 2.41
CA MET A 1 23.03 -16.04 2.73
C MET A 1 23.08 -17.24 3.66
N ALA A 2 23.89 -18.28 3.39
CA ALA A 2 23.96 -19.48 4.25
C ALA A 2 24.42 -19.22 5.70
N GLU A 3 25.31 -18.24 5.91
CA GLU A 3 25.85 -17.91 7.24
C GLU A 3 24.79 -17.26 8.16
N PHE A 4 24.02 -16.29 7.64
CA PHE A 4 22.90 -15.68 8.38
C PHE A 4 21.75 -16.66 8.63
N GLY A 5 21.48 -17.57 7.69
CA GLY A 5 20.48 -18.63 7.88
C GLY A 5 20.76 -19.49 9.11
N LYS A 6 22.03 -19.82 9.38
CA LYS A 6 22.45 -20.55 10.58
C LYS A 6 22.24 -19.75 11.87
N ILE A 7 22.45 -18.43 11.83
CA ILE A 7 22.20 -17.53 12.97
C ILE A 7 20.70 -17.49 13.28
N LEU A 8 19.84 -17.35 12.26
CA LEU A 8 18.40 -17.42 12.47
C LEU A 8 17.95 -18.77 13.01
N GLN A 9 18.56 -19.87 12.55
CA GLN A 9 18.27 -21.20 13.04
C GLN A 9 18.64 -21.36 14.52
N SER A 10 19.75 -20.78 14.99
CA SER A 10 20.13 -20.80 16.40
C SER A 10 19.30 -19.89 17.31
N VAL A 11 18.62 -18.89 16.74
CA VAL A 11 17.69 -17.98 17.45
C VAL A 11 16.26 -18.53 17.46
N GLY A 12 16.00 -19.65 16.78
CA GLY A 12 14.66 -20.18 16.54
C GLY A 12 14.07 -19.60 15.26
N GLU A 13 14.32 -20.27 14.13
CA GLU A 13 14.07 -19.86 12.74
C GLU A 13 12.69 -19.21 12.48
N PHE A 14 11.69 -19.57 13.30
CA PHE A 14 10.34 -19.00 13.29
C PHE A 14 9.68 -18.99 14.68
N GLY A 15 10.39 -18.41 15.67
CA GLY A 15 9.92 -18.28 17.05
C GLY A 15 8.83 -17.21 17.26
N LEU A 16 8.49 -16.94 18.52
CA LEU A 16 7.47 -15.96 18.91
C LEU A 16 7.82 -14.55 18.42
N PHE A 17 9.08 -14.15 18.53
CA PHE A 17 9.56 -12.85 18.09
C PHE A 17 9.31 -12.62 16.59
N GLN A 18 9.69 -13.59 15.76
CA GLN A 18 9.51 -13.52 14.30
C GLN A 18 8.03 -13.47 13.93
N LYS A 19 7.17 -14.24 14.61
CA LYS A 19 5.72 -14.20 14.42
C LYS A 19 5.16 -12.83 14.77
N VAL A 20 5.50 -12.28 15.93
CA VAL A 20 5.04 -10.94 16.36
C VAL A 20 5.47 -9.87 15.36
N CYS A 21 6.74 -9.87 14.94
CA CYS A 21 7.23 -8.91 13.94
C CYS A 21 6.50 -9.07 12.60
N LEU A 22 6.30 -10.31 12.13
CA LEU A 22 5.56 -10.59 10.90
C LEU A 22 4.12 -10.07 10.97
N PHE A 23 3.39 -10.37 12.04
CA PHE A 23 2.02 -9.90 12.21
C PHE A 23 1.96 -8.37 12.31
N ALA A 24 2.89 -7.75 13.05
CA ALA A 24 2.97 -6.29 13.17
C ALA A 24 3.27 -5.58 11.84
N LEU A 25 4.10 -6.19 10.98
CA LEU A 25 4.40 -5.71 9.63
C LEU A 25 3.30 -6.03 8.62
N CYS A 26 2.52 -7.09 8.85
CA CYS A 26 1.39 -7.45 8.00
C CYS A 26 0.13 -6.63 8.31
N PHE A 27 -0.11 -6.27 9.58
CA PHE A 27 -1.30 -5.54 10.03
C PHE A 27 -1.62 -4.27 9.22
N PRO A 28 -0.64 -3.40 8.87
CA PRO A 28 -0.91 -2.22 8.08
C PRO A 28 -1.51 -2.54 6.72
N ASN A 29 -1.23 -3.71 6.13
CA ASN A 29 -1.80 -4.11 4.85
C ASN A 29 -3.33 -4.23 4.88
N ILE A 30 -3.97 -4.38 6.04
CA ILE A 30 -5.43 -4.31 6.18
C ILE A 30 -5.92 -2.88 5.91
N ILE A 31 -5.18 -1.88 6.40
CA ILE A 31 -5.55 -0.46 6.31
C ILE A 31 -5.20 0.10 4.92
N LEU A 32 -4.20 -0.46 4.25
CA LEU A 32 -3.73 0.13 3.00
C LEU A 32 -4.78 0.18 1.86
N PRO A 33 -5.65 -0.83 1.64
CA PRO A 33 -6.77 -0.76 0.70
C PRO A 33 -7.64 0.49 0.86
N PHE A 34 -7.77 1.00 2.08
CA PHE A 34 -8.63 2.14 2.36
C PHE A 34 -8.16 3.42 1.71
N HIS A 35 -6.86 3.57 1.43
CA HIS A 35 -6.35 4.67 0.62
C HIS A 35 -6.84 4.64 -0.83
N PHE A 36 -7.18 3.47 -1.36
CA PHE A 36 -7.75 3.37 -2.70
C PHE A 36 -9.23 3.80 -2.76
N ALA A 37 -9.92 3.84 -1.62
CA ALA A 37 -11.32 4.25 -1.58
C ALA A 37 -11.51 5.67 -2.12
N SER A 38 -10.55 6.58 -1.89
CA SER A 38 -10.63 7.95 -2.43
C SER A 38 -10.64 8.00 -3.95
N VAL A 39 -9.95 7.07 -4.62
CA VAL A 39 -9.95 6.98 -6.09
C VAL A 39 -11.34 6.60 -6.60
N VAL A 40 -12.01 5.66 -5.93
CA VAL A 40 -13.38 5.23 -6.28
C VAL A 40 -14.36 6.41 -6.21
N PHE A 41 -14.25 7.24 -5.17
CA PHE A 41 -15.13 8.41 -5.01
C PHE A 41 -14.87 9.53 -6.03
N VAL A 42 -13.69 9.56 -6.67
CA VAL A 42 -13.36 10.50 -7.76
C VAL A 42 -13.78 9.97 -9.13
N GLU A 43 -13.82 8.66 -9.31
CA GLU A 43 -14.34 8.04 -10.53
C GLU A 43 -15.88 8.09 -10.57
N SER A 44 -16.55 8.01 -9.42
CA SER A 44 -17.98 8.27 -9.35
C SER A 44 -18.24 9.77 -9.51
N ASP A 45 -18.84 10.16 -10.64
CA ASP A 45 -19.50 11.45 -10.83
C ASP A 45 -21.01 11.29 -10.57
N PRO A 46 -21.48 11.17 -9.30
CA PRO A 46 -22.90 11.22 -9.04
C PRO A 46 -23.40 12.64 -9.35
N GLU A 47 -24.71 12.79 -9.58
CA GLU A 47 -25.34 14.11 -9.69
C GLU A 47 -25.12 14.89 -8.37
N ARG A 48 -24.05 15.69 -8.31
CA ARG A 48 -23.70 16.52 -7.15
C ARG A 48 -24.06 17.96 -7.47
N HIS A 49 -24.68 18.61 -6.50
CA HIS A 49 -24.86 20.05 -6.47
C HIS A 49 -24.19 20.62 -5.23
N CYS A 50 -23.83 21.90 -5.25
CA CYS A 50 -23.32 22.58 -4.07
C CYS A 50 -24.36 22.54 -2.94
N ASN A 51 -23.91 22.62 -1.69
CA ASN A 51 -24.82 22.76 -0.55
C ASN A 51 -25.47 24.15 -0.61
N THR A 52 -26.78 24.19 -0.81
CA THR A 52 -27.56 25.42 -1.00
C THR A 52 -28.43 25.77 0.20
N ASN A 53 -28.16 25.15 1.37
CA ASN A 53 -28.98 25.33 2.58
C ASN A 53 -28.98 26.76 3.13
N TRP A 54 -28.09 27.63 2.68
CA TRP A 54 -28.08 29.04 3.06
C TRP A 54 -29.41 29.74 2.72
N ILE A 55 -30.10 29.33 1.65
CA ILE A 55 -31.39 29.90 1.25
C ILE A 55 -32.52 29.58 2.24
N LEU A 56 -32.38 28.50 3.02
CA LEU A 56 -33.35 28.12 4.05
C LEU A 56 -33.35 29.12 5.23
N GLY A 57 -32.31 29.94 5.36
CA GLY A 57 -32.30 31.08 6.29
C GLY A 57 -33.26 32.20 5.87
N ALA A 58 -33.52 32.35 4.57
CA ALA A 58 -34.47 33.33 4.04
C ALA A 58 -35.90 32.79 3.99
N GLU A 59 -36.08 31.52 3.60
CA GLU A 59 -37.39 30.85 3.63
C GLU A 59 -37.24 29.36 4.05
N PRO A 60 -37.67 28.95 5.25
CA PRO A 60 -37.42 27.60 5.76
C PRO A 60 -38.32 26.51 5.16
N ASN A 61 -39.40 26.88 4.45
CA ASN A 61 -40.40 25.95 3.89
C ASN A 61 -40.32 25.83 2.35
N LEU A 62 -39.13 25.93 1.77
CA LEU A 62 -38.92 25.73 0.33
C LEU A 62 -38.97 24.23 -0.03
N THR A 63 -39.52 23.91 -1.21
CA THR A 63 -39.35 22.58 -1.79
C THR A 63 -37.93 22.39 -2.33
N PHE A 64 -37.46 21.14 -2.42
CA PHE A 64 -36.11 20.84 -2.92
C PHE A 64 -35.89 21.34 -4.36
N GLU A 65 -36.93 21.26 -5.20
CA GLU A 65 -36.85 21.73 -6.59
C GLU A 65 -36.76 23.26 -6.67
N GLU A 66 -37.54 23.98 -5.87
CA GLU A 66 -37.45 25.44 -5.77
C GLU A 66 -36.10 25.88 -5.22
N GLN A 67 -35.60 25.17 -4.20
CA GLN A 67 -34.27 25.40 -3.64
C GLN A 67 -33.21 25.34 -4.74
N LEU A 68 -33.18 24.27 -5.55
CA LEU A 68 -32.21 24.14 -6.64
C LEU A 68 -32.39 25.23 -7.71
N ASN A 69 -33.63 25.53 -8.09
CA ASN A 69 -33.92 26.51 -9.14
C ASN A 69 -33.53 27.95 -8.77
N LEU A 70 -33.54 28.29 -7.48
CA LEU A 70 -33.12 29.61 -6.98
C LEU A 70 -31.61 29.74 -6.75
N THR A 71 -30.91 28.61 -6.57
CA THR A 71 -29.53 28.61 -6.07
C THR A 71 -28.51 28.07 -7.06
N LEU A 72 -28.93 27.39 -8.12
CA LEU A 72 -28.05 26.82 -9.15
C LEU A 72 -28.36 27.40 -10.53
N PRO A 73 -27.34 27.76 -11.33
CA PRO A 73 -27.52 28.10 -12.73
C PRO A 73 -27.88 26.86 -13.55
N ARG A 74 -28.58 27.06 -14.67
CA ARG A 74 -28.88 26.00 -15.64
C ARG A 74 -27.85 25.98 -16.78
N GLU A 75 -27.48 24.78 -17.22
CA GLU A 75 -26.61 24.58 -18.38
C GLU A 75 -27.43 24.64 -19.68
N GLU A 76 -26.74 24.61 -20.83
CA GLU A 76 -27.36 24.71 -22.16
C GLU A 76 -28.34 23.57 -22.46
N ASP A 77 -28.15 22.41 -21.81
CA ASP A 77 -29.02 21.24 -21.90
C ASP A 77 -30.25 21.31 -20.97
N GLY A 78 -30.39 22.39 -20.19
CA GLY A 78 -31.47 22.62 -19.24
C GLY A 78 -31.28 21.94 -17.88
N THR A 79 -30.19 21.18 -17.69
CA THR A 79 -29.85 20.58 -16.39
C THR A 79 -29.27 21.61 -15.43
N PHE A 80 -29.28 21.32 -14.13
CA PHE A 80 -28.65 22.18 -13.14
C PHE A 80 -27.13 22.03 -13.21
N SER A 81 -26.41 23.14 -13.10
CA SER A 81 -24.95 23.09 -13.11
C SER A 81 -24.41 22.37 -11.89
N ARG A 82 -23.50 21.44 -12.13
CA ARG A 82 -22.89 20.58 -11.10
C ARG A 82 -21.79 21.30 -10.30
N CYS A 83 -21.14 22.27 -10.93
CA CYS A 83 -19.91 22.90 -10.43
C CYS A 83 -20.10 24.36 -9.98
N LEU A 84 -21.23 24.98 -10.35
CA LEU A 84 -21.50 26.39 -10.09
C LEU A 84 -22.74 26.53 -9.20
N MET A 85 -22.70 27.47 -8.27
CA MET A 85 -23.88 27.94 -7.55
C MET A 85 -23.87 29.46 -7.48
N PHE A 86 -25.03 30.07 -7.26
CA PHE A 86 -25.10 31.50 -7.02
C PHE A 86 -24.49 31.88 -5.65
N THR A 87 -23.88 33.06 -5.56
CA THR A 87 -23.29 33.57 -4.32
C THR A 87 -24.38 33.74 -3.24
N PRO A 88 -24.12 33.32 -1.98
CA PRO A 88 -25.06 33.55 -0.89
C PRO A 88 -25.27 35.04 -0.66
N VAL A 89 -26.52 35.46 -0.52
CA VAL A 89 -26.91 36.85 -0.25
C VAL A 89 -27.95 36.91 0.88
N ASP A 90 -27.83 37.91 1.75
CA ASP A 90 -28.78 38.17 2.83
C ASP A 90 -29.97 39.02 2.35
N ARG A 91 -30.70 38.53 1.33
CA ARG A 91 -31.92 39.18 0.80
C ARG A 91 -33.16 38.35 1.13
N ASP A 92 -34.32 39.01 1.17
CA ASP A 92 -35.61 38.33 1.25
C ASP A 92 -35.90 37.51 -0.01
N ILE A 93 -36.70 36.45 0.14
CA ILE A 93 -36.95 35.50 -0.94
C ILE A 93 -37.72 36.13 -2.12
N GLU A 94 -38.54 37.15 -1.84
CA GLU A 94 -39.33 37.87 -2.85
C GLU A 94 -38.42 38.71 -3.77
N SER A 95 -37.42 39.37 -3.19
CA SER A 95 -36.36 40.06 -3.92
C SER A 95 -35.54 39.10 -4.78
N ILE A 96 -35.19 37.92 -4.26
CA ILE A 96 -34.45 36.90 -5.01
C ILE A 96 -35.27 36.39 -6.21
N ARG A 97 -36.56 36.12 -6.02
CA ARG A 97 -37.47 35.70 -7.12
C ARG A 97 -37.66 36.78 -8.18
N THR A 98 -37.66 38.05 -7.77
CA THR A 98 -37.93 39.20 -8.65
C THR A 98 -36.71 39.64 -9.45
N TYR A 99 -35.56 39.75 -8.78
CA TYR A 99 -34.34 40.31 -9.37
C TYR A 99 -33.34 39.24 -9.81
N GLY A 100 -33.48 37.99 -9.34
CA GLY A 100 -32.57 36.90 -9.63
C GLY A 100 -31.18 37.07 -8.99
N LEU A 101 -30.35 36.04 -9.14
CA LEU A 101 -28.94 36.07 -8.75
C LEU A 101 -28.09 35.96 -10.02
N ASN A 102 -27.06 36.80 -10.13
CA ASN A 102 -26.21 36.87 -11.34
C ASN A 102 -24.74 36.50 -11.06
N GLU A 103 -24.32 36.57 -9.81
CA GLU A 103 -22.96 36.22 -9.40
C GLU A 103 -22.90 34.73 -9.03
N THR A 104 -22.03 34.00 -9.71
CA THR A 104 -21.77 32.59 -9.40
C THR A 104 -20.48 32.47 -8.60
N ALA A 105 -20.50 31.64 -7.57
CA ALA A 105 -19.33 31.23 -6.82
C ALA A 105 -19.00 29.77 -7.14
N VAL A 106 -17.71 29.52 -7.39
CA VAL A 106 -17.15 28.18 -7.22
C VAL A 106 -16.85 28.06 -5.73
N TRP A 107 -17.69 27.34 -4.98
CA TRP A 107 -17.37 27.03 -3.58
C TRP A 107 -16.20 26.06 -3.55
N LEU A 108 -14.98 26.61 -3.46
CA LEU A 108 -13.74 25.92 -3.13
C LEU A 108 -13.75 24.46 -3.57
N SER A 109 -13.66 24.24 -4.89
CA SER A 109 -13.07 22.99 -5.32
C SER A 109 -11.71 22.94 -4.61
N HIS A 110 -11.51 21.95 -3.75
CA HIS A 110 -10.17 21.59 -3.34
C HIS A 110 -9.42 21.46 -4.66
N ASP A 111 -8.45 22.34 -4.90
CA ASP A 111 -7.78 22.44 -6.19
C ASP A 111 -7.47 21.02 -6.63
N PHE A 112 -8.11 20.55 -7.70
CA PHE A 112 -8.04 19.14 -8.08
C PHE A 112 -6.58 18.70 -8.24
N ARG A 113 -5.70 19.66 -8.55
CA ARG A 113 -4.24 19.54 -8.55
C ARG A 113 -3.68 19.18 -7.17
N LEU A 114 -4.12 19.85 -6.10
CA LEU A 114 -3.72 19.53 -4.72
C LEU A 114 -4.18 18.12 -4.33
N TYR A 115 -5.39 17.71 -4.72
CA TYR A 115 -5.84 16.34 -4.53
C TYR A 115 -4.94 15.34 -5.30
N LEU A 116 -4.67 15.57 -6.57
CA LEU A 116 -3.77 14.73 -7.37
C LEU A 116 -2.37 14.62 -6.78
N VAL A 117 -1.80 15.75 -6.32
CA VAL A 117 -0.49 15.77 -5.64
C VAL A 117 -0.55 14.95 -4.34
N SER A 118 -1.62 15.10 -3.54
CA SER A 118 -1.79 14.30 -2.32
C SER A 118 -1.90 12.80 -2.61
N GLN A 119 -2.61 12.41 -3.67
CA GLN A 119 -2.74 11.02 -4.11
C GLN A 119 -1.40 10.45 -4.59
N PHE A 120 -0.60 11.25 -5.29
CA PHE A 120 0.75 10.86 -5.69
C PHE A 120 1.64 10.59 -4.48
N ILE A 121 1.64 11.50 -3.49
CA ILE A 121 2.42 11.34 -2.25
C ILE A 121 1.99 10.08 -1.49
N VAL A 122 0.68 9.86 -1.33
CA VAL A 122 0.14 8.65 -0.70
C VAL A 122 0.52 7.39 -1.48
N GLY A 123 0.48 7.43 -2.81
CA GLY A 123 0.88 6.32 -3.67
C GLY A 123 2.36 5.93 -3.52
N VAL A 124 3.26 6.92 -3.46
CA VAL A 124 4.70 6.71 -3.21
C VAL A 124 4.92 6.14 -1.82
N GLY A 125 4.30 6.73 -0.79
CA GLY A 125 4.41 6.27 0.60
C GLY A 125 3.91 4.83 0.78
N TYR A 126 2.75 4.51 0.21
CA TYR A 126 2.19 3.15 0.19
C TYR A 126 3.16 2.15 -0.46
N GLY A 127 3.69 2.49 -1.64
CA GLY A 127 4.54 1.58 -2.42
C GLY A 127 5.84 1.29 -1.70
N GLY A 128 6.45 2.34 -1.14
CA GLY A 128 7.64 2.23 -0.30
C GLY A 128 7.38 1.40 0.95
N PHE A 129 6.32 1.70 1.69
CA PHE A 129 5.99 0.96 2.92
C PHE A 129 5.78 -0.53 2.65
N ARG A 130 4.90 -0.90 1.71
CA ARG A 130 4.56 -2.31 1.44
C ARG A 130 5.79 -3.13 1.07
N MET A 131 6.67 -2.57 0.24
CA MET A 131 7.87 -3.27 -0.21
C MET A 131 8.88 -3.44 0.93
N ASN A 132 9.14 -2.38 1.70
CA ASN A 132 10.05 -2.46 2.84
C ASN A 132 9.51 -3.39 3.95
N ALA A 133 8.19 -3.37 4.22
CA ALA A 133 7.57 -4.22 5.22
C ALA A 133 7.71 -5.71 4.87
N ILE A 134 7.49 -6.10 3.62
CA ILE A 134 7.69 -7.49 3.17
C ILE A 134 9.17 -7.87 3.26
N ILE A 135 10.09 -6.99 2.83
CA ILE A 135 11.53 -7.27 2.93
C ILE A 135 11.92 -7.51 4.39
N LEU A 136 11.60 -6.57 5.28
CA LEU A 136 11.92 -6.69 6.70
C LEU A 136 11.32 -7.96 7.33
N ALA A 137 10.06 -8.28 7.00
CA ALA A 137 9.43 -9.51 7.46
C ALA A 137 10.16 -10.77 6.95
N THR A 138 10.51 -10.80 5.66
CA THR A 138 11.18 -11.95 5.04
C THR A 138 12.65 -12.09 5.41
N GLU A 139 13.28 -11.05 5.95
CA GLU A 139 14.64 -11.10 6.49
C GLU A 139 14.68 -11.66 7.92
N TRP A 140 13.61 -11.44 8.69
CA TRP A 140 13.45 -12.04 10.02
C TRP A 140 13.00 -13.50 9.98
N ILE A 141 12.49 -13.98 8.85
CA ILE A 141 12.01 -15.35 8.67
C ILE A 141 13.04 -16.14 7.86
N GLY A 142 13.36 -17.35 8.34
CA GLY A 142 14.19 -18.29 7.61
C GLY A 142 13.68 -18.59 6.19
N ILE A 143 14.59 -19.01 5.30
CA ILE A 143 14.29 -19.28 3.88
C ILE A 143 13.12 -20.27 3.74
N SER A 144 13.02 -21.25 4.64
CA SER A 144 12.00 -22.30 4.62
C SER A 144 10.56 -21.79 4.79
N LYS A 145 10.35 -20.72 5.58
CA LYS A 145 9.02 -20.15 5.88
C LYS A 145 8.79 -18.80 5.21
N ARG A 146 9.73 -18.33 4.39
CA ARG A 146 9.67 -17.01 3.76
C ARG A 146 8.44 -16.83 2.87
N SER A 147 8.08 -17.84 2.07
CA SER A 147 6.89 -17.79 1.21
C SER A 147 5.60 -17.66 2.02
N TRP A 148 5.53 -18.30 3.19
CA TRP A 148 4.38 -18.20 4.09
C TRP A 148 4.17 -16.78 4.60
N GLY A 149 5.24 -16.09 5.01
CA GLY A 149 5.19 -14.68 5.43
C GLY A 149 4.73 -13.75 4.30
N ALA A 150 5.19 -13.98 3.07
CA ALA A 150 4.72 -13.24 1.90
C ALA A 150 3.23 -13.49 1.62
N CYS A 151 2.77 -14.74 1.66
CA CYS A 151 1.36 -15.08 1.50
C CYS A 151 0.49 -14.43 2.58
N LEU A 152 0.93 -14.44 3.84
CA LEU A 152 0.20 -13.81 4.95
C LEU A 152 -0.03 -12.31 4.68
N SER A 153 0.98 -11.60 4.19
CA SER A 153 0.82 -10.17 3.83
C SER A 153 -0.27 -9.94 2.76
N GLN A 154 -0.45 -10.88 1.82
CA GLN A 154 -1.50 -10.81 0.80
C GLN A 154 -2.89 -11.12 1.38
N VAL A 155 -2.99 -12.07 2.32
CA VAL A 155 -4.24 -12.36 3.02
C VAL A 155 -4.72 -11.12 3.79
N PHE A 156 -3.81 -10.42 4.48
CA PHE A 156 -4.14 -9.18 5.19
C PHE A 156 -4.64 -8.09 4.25
N PHE A 157 -4.03 -7.96 3.07
CA PHE A 157 -4.49 -7.03 2.03
C PHE A 157 -5.90 -7.39 1.52
N ALA A 158 -6.17 -8.67 1.25
CA ALA A 158 -7.48 -9.14 0.82
C ALA A 158 -8.56 -8.90 1.89
N LEU A 159 -8.24 -9.18 3.17
CA LEU A 159 -9.12 -8.87 4.29
C LEU A 159 -9.42 -7.37 4.37
N GLY A 160 -8.40 -6.52 4.18
CA GLY A 160 -8.58 -5.07 4.13
C GLY A 160 -9.57 -4.61 3.06
N LEU A 161 -9.53 -5.21 1.85
CA LEU A 161 -10.50 -4.93 0.79
C LEU A 161 -11.93 -5.32 1.20
N CYS A 162 -12.12 -6.47 1.85
CA CYS A 162 -13.43 -6.90 2.34
C CYS A 162 -13.97 -5.95 3.43
N VAL A 163 -13.12 -5.55 4.38
CA VAL A 163 -13.50 -4.61 5.44
C VAL A 163 -13.84 -3.25 4.86
N LEU A 164 -13.07 -2.77 3.87
CA LEU A 164 -13.37 -1.54 3.15
C LEU A 164 -14.74 -1.59 2.47
N ALA A 165 -15.05 -2.68 1.75
CA ALA A 165 -16.33 -2.85 1.09
C ALA A 165 -17.50 -2.80 2.10
N GLY A 166 -17.34 -3.46 3.25
CA GLY A 166 -18.32 -3.38 4.34
C GLY A 166 -18.46 -1.96 4.90
N LEU A 167 -17.35 -1.26 5.15
CA LEU A 167 -17.37 0.11 5.67
C LEU A 167 -18.05 1.10 4.72
N ILE A 168 -17.76 1.03 3.42
CA ILE A 168 -18.44 1.86 2.41
C ILE A 168 -19.94 1.54 2.33
N TYR A 169 -20.33 0.28 2.52
CA TYR A 169 -21.74 -0.11 2.50
C TYR A 169 -22.55 0.53 3.64
N PHE A 170 -22.00 0.54 4.86
CA PHE A 170 -22.66 1.10 6.04
C PHE A 170 -22.50 2.61 6.18
N ILE A 171 -21.35 3.17 5.78
CA ILE A 171 -21.02 4.59 5.95
C ILE A 171 -21.10 5.27 4.58
N ARG A 172 -22.25 5.89 4.30
CA ARG A 172 -22.48 6.61 3.04
C ARG A 172 -21.84 7.99 3.00
N ASP A 173 -21.51 8.57 4.14
CA ASP A 173 -20.78 9.84 4.22
C ASP A 173 -19.31 9.64 3.88
N TRP A 174 -18.93 10.00 2.65
CA TRP A 174 -17.57 9.80 2.13
C TRP A 174 -16.48 10.51 2.96
N ARG A 175 -16.79 11.67 3.55
CA ARG A 175 -15.86 12.42 4.43
C ARG A 175 -15.62 11.69 5.75
N LEU A 176 -16.69 11.19 6.36
CA LEU A 176 -16.62 10.43 7.60
C LEU A 176 -15.93 9.09 7.36
N ALA A 177 -16.23 8.43 6.24
CA ALA A 177 -15.52 7.24 5.80
C ALA A 177 -14.01 7.54 5.67
N GLN A 178 -13.61 8.60 4.96
CA GLN A 178 -12.19 8.99 4.84
C GLN A 178 -11.52 9.20 6.21
N LEU A 179 -12.15 9.90 7.15
CA LEU A 179 -11.62 10.12 8.50
C LEU A 179 -11.47 8.81 9.31
N ILE A 180 -12.51 7.97 9.30
CA ILE A 180 -12.47 6.66 9.98
C ILE A 180 -11.36 5.79 9.42
N THR A 181 -11.13 5.87 8.11
CA THR A 181 -10.09 5.09 7.45
C THR A 181 -8.68 5.63 7.66
N ALA A 182 -8.54 6.93 7.95
CA ALA A 182 -7.26 7.54 8.28
C ALA A 182 -6.82 7.27 9.73
N ALA A 183 -7.77 7.12 10.67
CA ALA A 183 -7.44 6.95 12.10
C ALA A 183 -6.54 5.73 12.41
N PRO A 184 -6.74 4.54 11.82
CA PRO A 184 -5.84 3.39 12.02
C PRO A 184 -4.39 3.64 11.58
N LEU A 185 -4.13 4.56 10.64
CA LEU A 185 -2.76 4.90 10.23
C LEU A 185 -1.98 5.57 11.35
N GLY A 186 -2.63 6.41 12.15
CA GLY A 186 -2.00 7.04 13.32
C GLY A 186 -1.47 6.00 14.31
N ILE A 187 -2.24 4.91 14.52
CA ILE A 187 -1.82 3.79 15.37
C ILE A 187 -0.59 3.09 14.77
N VAL A 188 -0.59 2.83 13.46
CA VAL A 188 0.56 2.24 12.75
C VAL A 188 1.81 3.11 12.87
N SER A 189 1.66 4.43 12.69
CA SER A 189 2.76 5.38 12.82
C SER A 189 3.40 5.40 14.19
N VAL A 190 2.68 5.02 15.25
CA VAL A 190 3.23 4.93 16.61
C VAL A 190 3.96 3.61 16.82
N TYR A 191 3.33 2.47 16.50
CA TYR A 191 3.94 1.18 16.87
C TYR A 191 5.09 0.76 15.94
N ILE A 192 5.16 1.29 14.71
CA ILE A 192 6.21 0.91 13.74
C ILE A 192 7.63 1.20 14.26
N TRP A 193 7.78 2.22 15.11
CA TRP A 193 9.05 2.59 15.74
C TRP A 193 9.58 1.53 16.71
N TYR A 194 8.71 0.64 17.20
CA TYR A 194 9.10 -0.46 18.08
C TYR A 194 9.53 -1.71 17.31
N ILE A 195 9.31 -1.75 15.99
CA ILE A 195 9.76 -2.89 15.17
C ILE A 195 11.27 -2.77 14.96
N PRO A 196 12.05 -3.80 15.34
CA PRO A 196 13.49 -3.74 15.21
C PRO A 196 13.92 -3.78 13.74
N GLU A 197 15.01 -3.07 13.47
CA GLU A 197 15.68 -3.08 12.18
C GLU A 197 16.18 -4.50 11.83
N SER A 198 16.38 -4.76 10.53
CA SER A 198 16.84 -6.07 10.06
C SER A 198 18.21 -6.41 10.63
N ALA A 199 18.29 -7.54 11.34
CA ALA A 199 19.56 -8.05 11.84
C ALA A 199 20.58 -8.31 10.72
N ARG A 200 20.10 -8.68 9.52
CA ARG A 200 20.95 -8.86 8.34
C ARG A 200 21.54 -7.54 7.88
N TRP A 201 20.71 -6.51 7.75
CA TRP A 201 21.17 -5.19 7.32
C TRP A 201 22.15 -4.57 8.34
N LEU A 202 21.94 -4.78 9.65
CA LEU A 202 22.85 -4.31 10.69
C LEU A 202 24.24 -4.97 10.59
N LEU A 203 24.29 -6.28 10.32
CA LEU A 203 25.53 -7.01 10.09
C LEU A 203 26.23 -6.56 8.81
N ASP A 204 25.49 -6.48 7.70
CA ASP A 204 25.99 -6.06 6.39
C ASP A 204 26.51 -4.60 6.42
N SER A 205 25.94 -3.75 7.28
CA SER A 205 26.35 -2.35 7.47
C SER A 205 27.50 -2.17 8.48
N GLY A 206 28.01 -3.25 9.07
CA GLY A 206 29.09 -3.20 10.07
C GLY A 206 28.64 -2.76 11.48
N ARG A 207 27.34 -2.57 11.73
CA ARG A 207 26.76 -2.22 13.05
C ARG A 207 26.59 -3.47 13.93
N VAL A 208 27.69 -4.19 14.15
CA VAL A 208 27.68 -5.53 14.80
C VAL A 208 27.13 -5.49 16.24
N LYS A 209 27.41 -4.42 17.00
CA LYS A 209 26.92 -4.28 18.39
C LYS A 209 25.38 -4.25 18.46
N GLU A 210 24.76 -3.51 17.55
CA GLU A 210 23.31 -3.37 17.50
C GLU A 210 22.64 -4.64 16.95
N ALA A 211 23.25 -5.26 15.93
CA ALA A 211 22.81 -6.57 15.45
C ALA A 211 22.79 -7.59 16.58
N HIS A 212 23.84 -7.59 17.42
CA HIS A 212 23.94 -8.49 18.57
C HIS A 212 22.85 -8.23 19.61
N GLU A 213 22.58 -6.97 19.96
CA GLU A 213 21.53 -6.62 20.92
C GLU A 213 20.15 -7.11 20.43
N VAL A 214 19.85 -6.86 19.16
CA VAL A 214 18.57 -7.22 18.53
C VAL A 214 18.41 -8.75 18.42
N LEU A 215 19.45 -9.48 18.03
CA LEU A 215 19.44 -10.95 17.98
C LEU A 215 19.34 -11.58 19.38
N THR A 216 19.97 -10.98 20.39
CA THR A 216 19.87 -11.44 21.78
C THR A 216 18.47 -11.25 22.33
N LYS A 217 17.83 -10.10 22.05
CA LYS A 217 16.41 -9.85 22.40
C LYS A 217 15.51 -10.88 21.72
N ALA A 218 15.73 -11.17 20.43
CA ALA A 218 14.96 -12.18 19.70
C ALA A 218 15.11 -13.58 20.32
N ALA A 219 16.34 -13.99 20.65
CA ALA A 219 16.61 -15.28 21.30
C ALA A 219 15.95 -15.38 22.69
N ALA A 220 16.01 -14.31 23.49
CA ALA A 220 15.37 -14.25 24.80
C ALA A 220 13.85 -14.40 24.71
N ILE A 221 13.20 -13.73 23.74
CA ILE A 221 11.74 -13.82 23.51
C ILE A 221 11.34 -15.21 23.00
N ASN A 222 12.21 -15.83 22.21
CA ASN A 222 11.99 -17.19 21.70
C ASN A 222 12.27 -18.29 22.73
N LYS A 223 12.76 -17.93 23.91
CA LYS A 223 13.14 -18.85 25.00
C LYS A 223 14.26 -19.83 24.62
N ASP A 224 15.05 -19.52 23.59
CA ASP A 224 16.22 -20.29 23.18
C ASP A 224 17.49 -19.65 23.73
N SER A 225 18.20 -20.38 24.59
CA SER A 225 19.37 -19.90 25.34
C SER A 225 20.68 -20.11 24.58
N CYS A 226 20.86 -19.44 23.44
CA CYS A 226 22.09 -19.55 22.64
C CYS A 226 22.75 -18.19 22.31
N THR A 227 22.96 -17.36 23.34
CA THR A 227 23.76 -16.12 23.26
C THR A 227 25.22 -16.34 22.80
N PRO A 228 25.95 -17.39 23.24
CA PRO A 228 27.36 -17.58 22.85
C PRO A 228 27.56 -17.94 21.37
N ALA A 229 26.63 -18.70 20.77
CA ALA A 229 26.68 -19.06 19.35
C ALA A 229 26.42 -17.84 18.46
N VAL A 230 25.59 -16.90 18.92
CA VAL A 230 25.36 -15.61 18.25
C VAL A 230 26.63 -14.76 18.29
N TYR A 231 27.36 -14.72 19.40
CA TYR A 231 28.65 -14.02 19.50
C TYR A 231 29.71 -14.57 18.53
N LEU A 232 29.85 -15.90 18.42
CA LEU A 232 30.82 -16.53 17.51
C LEU A 232 30.45 -16.29 16.04
N ALA A 233 29.15 -16.38 15.70
CA ALA A 233 28.68 -16.19 14.34
C ALA A 233 28.71 -14.70 13.91
N ALA A 234 28.43 -13.76 14.84
CA ALA A 234 28.52 -12.32 14.59
C ALA A 234 29.98 -11.82 14.61
N GLY A 235 30.84 -12.41 15.44
CA GLY A 235 32.29 -12.11 15.51
C GLY A 235 33.02 -12.46 14.21
N GLY A 236 32.64 -13.58 13.57
CA GLY A 236 33.17 -13.97 12.26
C GLY A 236 32.84 -13.00 11.10
N PHE A 237 31.80 -12.15 11.26
CA PHE A 237 31.50 -11.06 10.33
C PHE A 237 32.38 -9.82 10.58
N GLY A 238 32.73 -9.53 11.85
CA GLY A 238 33.61 -8.44 12.20
C GLY A 238 35.07 -8.67 11.80
N GLU A 239 35.55 -9.91 11.91
CA GLU A 239 36.96 -10.26 11.64
C GLU A 239 37.30 -10.31 10.14
N LYS A 240 36.32 -10.63 9.28
CA LYS A 240 36.45 -10.57 7.80
C LYS A 240 36.54 -9.15 7.23
N SER A 241 36.44 -8.11 8.06
CA SER A 241 36.58 -6.70 7.65
C SER A 241 38.00 -6.14 7.82
N VAL A 242 38.93 -6.92 8.37
CA VAL A 242 40.37 -6.58 8.38
C VAL A 242 40.96 -6.96 7.01
N PRO A 243 41.63 -6.04 6.28
CA PRO A 243 42.03 -6.28 4.90
C PRO A 243 43.20 -7.26 4.83
N HIS A 244 42.91 -8.54 4.63
CA HIS A 244 43.86 -9.48 4.07
C HIS A 244 43.54 -9.69 2.58
N ASN A 245 44.44 -9.16 1.75
CA ASN A 245 44.56 -9.32 0.30
C ASN A 245 43.26 -9.51 -0.49
N HIS A 246 42.82 -8.38 -1.05
CA HIS A 246 42.01 -8.23 -2.25
C HIS A 246 42.14 -9.41 -3.23
N THR A 247 41.13 -10.26 -3.32
CA THR A 247 40.44 -10.56 -4.60
C THR A 247 39.24 -11.49 -4.45
N ASP A 248 39.17 -12.30 -3.39
CA ASP A 248 38.17 -13.39 -3.33
C ASP A 248 36.87 -13.05 -2.54
N GLY A 249 36.96 -12.23 -1.50
CA GLY A 249 35.78 -11.78 -0.71
C GLY A 249 34.87 -10.79 -1.44
N ARG A 250 35.40 -10.02 -2.40
CA ARG A 250 34.64 -9.01 -3.15
C ARG A 250 33.60 -9.67 -4.07
N ARG A 251 33.97 -10.79 -4.72
CA ARG A 251 33.07 -11.54 -5.61
C ARG A 251 31.89 -12.17 -4.89
N SER A 252 32.09 -12.76 -3.71
CA SER A 252 31.01 -13.44 -2.97
C SER A 252 30.04 -12.45 -2.32
N HIS A 253 30.54 -11.32 -1.83
CA HIS A 253 29.73 -10.21 -1.32
C HIS A 253 28.96 -9.50 -2.44
N GLU A 254 29.62 -9.16 -3.57
CA GLU A 254 28.95 -8.61 -4.76
C GLU A 254 27.89 -9.57 -5.29
N SER A 255 28.17 -10.87 -5.41
CA SER A 255 27.23 -11.85 -5.95
C SER A 255 25.98 -12.08 -5.10
N ALA A 256 26.06 -11.87 -3.78
CA ALA A 256 24.91 -11.94 -2.88
C ALA A 256 24.08 -10.66 -2.92
N HIS A 257 24.74 -9.49 -2.90
CA HIS A 257 24.10 -8.18 -3.02
C HIS A 257 23.41 -8.02 -4.39
N HIS A 258 24.03 -8.53 -5.45
CA HIS A 258 23.52 -8.46 -6.81
C HIS A 258 22.30 -9.38 -7.00
N ARG A 259 22.21 -10.51 -6.28
CA ARG A 259 21.08 -11.45 -6.28
C ARG A 259 19.89 -11.01 -5.41
N SER A 260 20.15 -10.42 -4.24
CA SER A 260 19.07 -9.79 -3.46
C SER A 260 18.54 -8.54 -4.17
N GLY A 261 19.44 -7.74 -4.75
CA GLY A 261 19.11 -6.57 -5.55
C GLY A 261 18.26 -6.93 -6.78
N SER A 262 18.59 -7.99 -7.52
CA SER A 262 17.80 -8.38 -8.71
C SER A 262 16.39 -8.87 -8.36
N ARG A 263 16.21 -9.65 -7.28
CA ARG A 263 14.88 -10.08 -6.80
C ARG A 263 14.05 -8.90 -6.27
N GLN A 264 14.70 -7.94 -5.62
CA GLN A 264 14.07 -6.70 -5.16
C GLN A 264 13.64 -5.85 -6.35
N THR A 265 14.52 -5.62 -7.32
CA THR A 265 14.21 -4.88 -8.55
C THR A 265 13.06 -5.54 -9.33
N ALA A 266 13.05 -6.87 -9.45
CA ALA A 266 11.94 -7.59 -10.10
C ALA A 266 10.60 -7.42 -9.36
N SER A 267 10.61 -7.49 -8.03
CA SER A 267 9.41 -7.26 -7.21
C SER A 267 8.94 -5.81 -7.27
N GLY A 268 9.88 -4.86 -7.35
CA GLY A 268 9.61 -3.44 -7.56
C GLY A 268 8.97 -3.17 -8.91
N LEU A 269 9.55 -3.70 -10.00
CA LEU A 269 8.98 -3.63 -11.35
C LEU A 269 7.59 -4.26 -11.44
N GLY A 270 7.39 -5.42 -10.81
CA GLY A 270 6.08 -6.09 -10.77
C GLY A 270 5.02 -5.23 -10.08
N ASN A 271 5.37 -4.57 -8.98
CA ASN A 271 4.46 -3.63 -8.32
C ASN A 271 4.19 -2.40 -9.21
N ILE A 272 5.19 -1.81 -9.86
CA ILE A 272 5.01 -0.68 -10.77
C ILE A 272 4.07 -1.07 -11.93
N ALA A 273 4.26 -2.24 -12.54
CA ALA A 273 3.38 -2.75 -13.59
C ALA A 273 1.94 -2.94 -13.09
N SER A 274 1.75 -3.48 -11.88
CA SER A 274 0.41 -3.57 -11.27
C SER A 274 -0.26 -2.21 -11.05
N ARG A 275 0.54 -1.15 -10.83
CA ARG A 275 0.05 0.23 -10.62
C ARG A 275 -0.36 0.89 -11.93
N ALA A 276 0.37 0.63 -13.02
CA ALA A 276 -0.06 1.04 -14.35
C ALA A 276 -1.44 0.43 -14.68
N GLY A 277 -1.67 -0.84 -14.32
CA GLY A 277 -2.99 -1.47 -14.43
C GLY A 277 -4.08 -0.75 -13.62
N GLY A 278 -3.79 -0.34 -12.38
CA GLY A 278 -4.72 0.45 -11.56
C GLY A 278 -5.03 1.83 -12.14
N LEU A 279 -4.04 2.53 -12.71
CA LEU A 279 -4.22 3.84 -13.36
C LEU A 279 -5.01 3.75 -14.66
N LEU A 280 -4.85 2.66 -15.41
CA LEU A 280 -5.61 2.39 -16.63
C LEU A 280 -7.03 1.87 -16.33
N SER A 281 -7.31 1.48 -15.08
CA SER A 281 -8.58 0.88 -14.70
C SER A 281 -9.78 1.80 -14.99
N PRO A 282 -9.79 3.10 -14.61
CA PRO A 282 -10.91 3.98 -14.93
C PRO A 282 -11.13 4.16 -16.45
N VAL A 283 -10.04 4.20 -17.23
CA VAL A 283 -10.10 4.34 -18.69
C VAL A 283 -10.71 3.10 -19.34
N VAL A 284 -10.35 1.91 -18.85
CA VAL A 284 -10.97 0.65 -19.30
C VAL A 284 -12.42 0.57 -18.83
N ASN A 285 -12.74 1.07 -17.63
CA ASN A 285 -14.10 1.09 -17.11
C ASN A 285 -15.02 2.02 -17.93
N MET A 286 -14.51 3.14 -18.48
CA MET A 286 -15.27 4.01 -19.39
C MET A 286 -15.81 3.29 -20.64
N LEU A 287 -15.26 2.12 -21.00
CA LEU A 287 -15.80 1.28 -22.08
C LEU A 287 -17.20 0.70 -21.77
N VAL A 288 -17.69 0.82 -20.52
CA VAL A 288 -19.10 0.55 -20.17
C VAL A 288 -20.06 1.32 -21.07
N THR A 289 -19.67 2.50 -21.56
CA THR A 289 -20.44 3.33 -22.50
C THR A 289 -20.84 2.58 -23.77
N TYR A 290 -20.04 1.61 -24.22
CA TYR A 290 -20.36 0.77 -25.37
C TYR A 290 -21.20 -0.44 -24.97
N HIS A 291 -20.75 -1.20 -23.96
CA HIS A 291 -21.48 -2.34 -23.43
C HIS A 291 -20.90 -2.75 -22.07
N TRP A 292 -21.77 -3.06 -21.11
CA TRP A 292 -21.39 -3.39 -19.72
C TRP A 292 -20.42 -4.58 -19.59
N PHE A 293 -20.45 -5.52 -20.54
CA PHE A 293 -19.57 -6.70 -20.56
C PHE A 293 -18.12 -6.40 -20.99
N VAL A 294 -17.87 -5.30 -21.72
CA VAL A 294 -16.57 -5.05 -22.35
C VAL A 294 -15.43 -4.91 -21.32
N PRO A 295 -15.55 -4.09 -20.26
CA PRO A 295 -14.49 -4.00 -19.25
C PRO A 295 -14.22 -5.33 -18.56
N ILE A 296 -15.28 -6.09 -18.24
CA ILE A 296 -15.18 -7.40 -17.55
C ILE A 296 -14.36 -8.38 -18.39
N ALA A 297 -14.65 -8.46 -19.70
CA ALA A 297 -13.93 -9.32 -20.62
C ALA A 297 -12.45 -8.91 -20.74
N VAL A 298 -12.17 -7.61 -20.83
CA VAL A 298 -10.79 -7.08 -20.90
C VAL A 298 -10.01 -7.48 -19.65
N TYR A 299 -10.48 -7.16 -18.44
CA TYR A 299 -9.76 -7.52 -17.21
C TYR A 299 -9.56 -9.03 -17.05
N SER A 300 -10.59 -9.82 -17.38
CA SER A 300 -10.53 -11.28 -17.29
C SER A 300 -9.48 -11.87 -18.24
N SER A 301 -9.41 -11.36 -19.47
CA SER A 301 -8.41 -11.82 -20.45
C SER A 301 -6.97 -11.52 -20.00
N PHE A 302 -6.71 -10.33 -19.43
CA PHE A 302 -5.40 -9.98 -18.89
C PHE A 302 -4.98 -10.90 -17.75
N MET A 303 -5.91 -11.27 -16.85
CA MET A 303 -5.64 -12.21 -15.77
C MET A 303 -5.33 -13.63 -16.28
N ILE A 304 -6.10 -14.12 -17.26
CA ILE A 304 -5.88 -15.44 -17.86
C ILE A 304 -4.52 -15.48 -18.56
N VAL A 305 -4.19 -14.46 -19.35
CA VAL A 305 -2.90 -14.37 -20.07
C VAL A 305 -1.75 -14.29 -19.08
N SER A 306 -1.86 -13.47 -18.02
CA SER A 306 -0.84 -13.38 -16.97
C SER A 306 -0.63 -14.72 -16.26
N GLY A 307 -1.70 -15.43 -15.92
CA GLY A 307 -1.62 -16.77 -15.33
C GLY A 307 -0.99 -17.79 -16.28
N ALA A 308 -1.35 -17.76 -17.57
CA ALA A 308 -0.80 -18.64 -18.59
C ALA A 308 0.71 -18.41 -18.80
N LEU A 309 1.15 -17.15 -18.81
CA LEU A 309 2.56 -16.77 -18.86
C LEU A 309 3.36 -17.33 -17.68
N GLY A 310 2.74 -17.52 -16.51
CA GLY A 310 3.35 -18.17 -15.36
C GLY A 310 3.85 -19.59 -15.65
N PHE A 311 3.15 -20.36 -16.50
CA PHE A 311 3.57 -21.71 -16.89
C PHE A 311 4.73 -21.73 -17.89
N LEU A 312 5.01 -20.60 -18.55
CA LEU A 312 6.14 -20.45 -19.48
C LEU A 312 7.46 -20.13 -18.75
N LEU A 313 7.42 -19.89 -17.44
CA LEU A 313 8.63 -19.66 -16.66
C LEU A 313 9.50 -20.93 -16.63
N PRO A 314 10.80 -20.83 -16.95
CA PRO A 314 11.71 -21.97 -16.95
C PRO A 314 11.87 -22.61 -15.56
N GLU A 315 11.56 -21.86 -14.49
CA GLU A 315 11.55 -22.28 -13.08
C GLU A 315 10.60 -23.46 -12.79
N THR A 316 9.51 -23.60 -13.56
CA THR A 316 8.54 -24.72 -13.44
C THR A 316 8.83 -25.90 -14.36
N ARG A 317 9.89 -25.82 -15.19
CA ARG A 317 10.27 -26.87 -16.14
C ARG A 317 11.11 -27.95 -15.48
N LYS A 318 10.50 -28.73 -14.58
CA LYS A 318 11.02 -29.99 -13.99
C LYS A 318 12.47 -29.95 -13.47
N ARG A 319 12.98 -28.80 -13.04
CA ARG A 319 14.30 -28.70 -12.39
C ARG A 319 14.11 -28.02 -11.04
N GLU A 320 14.31 -28.77 -9.97
CA GLU A 320 14.39 -28.23 -8.62
C GLU A 320 15.55 -27.25 -8.54
N LEU A 321 15.29 -26.06 -8.01
CA LEU A 321 16.32 -25.07 -7.76
C LEU A 321 17.17 -25.53 -6.57
N PRO A 322 18.50 -25.43 -6.68
CA PRO A 322 19.36 -25.63 -5.52
C PRO A 322 19.08 -24.54 -4.48
N ASP A 323 18.65 -24.95 -3.29
CA ASP A 323 18.36 -24.07 -2.16
C ASP A 323 19.63 -23.44 -1.55
N SER A 324 20.80 -23.99 -1.89
CA SER A 324 22.11 -23.54 -1.45
C SER A 324 23.14 -23.57 -2.57
N THR A 325 24.12 -22.66 -2.53
CA THR A 325 25.29 -22.70 -3.44
C THR A 325 26.16 -23.95 -3.24
N ALA A 326 25.97 -24.67 -2.12
CA ALA A 326 26.60 -25.97 -1.88
C ALA A 326 26.07 -27.08 -2.81
N ASP A 327 24.81 -27.00 -3.25
CA ASP A 327 24.20 -28.00 -4.13
C ASP A 327 24.59 -27.84 -5.60
N VAL A 328 25.21 -26.70 -5.95
CA VAL A 328 25.70 -26.43 -7.31
C VAL A 328 26.97 -27.22 -7.62
N GLY A 329 27.72 -27.65 -6.59
CA GLY A 329 28.97 -28.41 -6.74
C GLY A 329 28.82 -29.94 -6.78
N GLN A 330 27.60 -30.47 -6.68
CA GLN A 330 27.34 -31.92 -6.62
C GLN A 330 26.51 -32.45 -7.82
N ARG A 331 26.36 -31.66 -8.90
CA ARG A 331 25.68 -32.10 -10.13
C ARG A 331 26.62 -32.16 -11.31
#